data_AF-A0A2T4T1M8-F1
#
_entry.id   AF-A0A2T4T1M8-F1
#
_cell.length_a   1.000
_cell.length_b   1.000
_cell.length_c   1.000
_cell.angle_alpha   90.00
_cell.angle_beta   90.00
_cell.angle_gamma   90.00
#
_symmetry.space_group_name_H-M   'P 1'
#
loop_
_entity.id
_entity.type
_entity.pdbx_description
1 polymer ?
#
loop_
_entity_poly.entity_id
_entity_poly.type
_entity_poly.pdbx_seq_one_letter_code
_entity_poly.pdbx_strand_id
1 'polypeptide(L)' 'MVAGNGIFAFEAVGDGCGLDSEMTEAQIDFLAEMMPLNIEARYPSYKEQLAKALSPERCREMISKTNEMKLWINRKL' A
#
# COMPACT_ATOMS: atom_id res chain seq x y z
N MET A 1 4.89 11.26 18.23
CA MET A 1 4.74 11.49 16.78
C MET A 1 5.38 10.29 16.10
N VAL A 2 4.59 9.23 15.88
CA VAL A 2 5.10 7.94 15.39
C VAL A 2 4.73 7.86 13.91
N ALA A 3 5.53 8.50 13.07
CA ALA A 3 5.48 8.37 11.63
C ALA A 3 6.90 8.06 11.17
N GLY A 4 7.06 7.05 10.31
CA GLY A 4 8.34 6.86 9.61
C GLY A 4 9.09 5.57 9.91
N ASN A 5 8.42 4.42 9.97
CA ASN A 5 9.11 3.13 9.70
C ASN A 5 8.57 2.45 8.42
N GLY A 6 7.35 2.80 7.96
CA GLY A 6 6.76 2.23 6.74
C GLY A 6 7.27 2.86 5.43
N ILE A 7 7.63 4.15 5.45
CA ILE A 7 8.10 4.90 4.27
C ILE A 7 9.50 4.43 3.85
N PHE A 8 10.41 4.23 4.80
CA PHE A 8 11.79 3.79 4.54
C PHE A 8 11.91 2.40 3.88
N ALA A 9 10.93 1.52 4.09
CA ALA A 9 10.95 0.19 3.49
C ALA A 9 10.61 0.21 1.98
N PHE A 10 9.94 1.25 1.48
CA PHE A 10 9.68 1.39 0.04
C PHE A 10 10.75 2.22 -0.66
N GLU A 11 11.34 3.24 0.00
CA GLU A 11 12.55 3.92 -0.50
C GLU A 11 13.64 2.90 -0.89
N ALA A 12 13.87 1.90 -0.03
CA ALA A 12 14.85 0.84 -0.29
C ALA A 12 14.51 -0.09 -1.48
N VAL A 13 13.22 -0.24 -1.84
CA VAL A 13 12.77 -1.06 -2.99
C VAL A 13 12.74 -0.23 -4.28
N GLY A 14 12.35 1.04 -4.17
CA GLY A 14 12.36 2.04 -5.25
C GLY A 14 13.76 2.31 -5.77
N ASP A 15 14.72 2.55 -4.88
CA ASP A 15 16.14 2.82 -5.22
C ASP A 15 16.79 1.66 -6.00
N GLY A 16 16.30 0.43 -5.81
CA GLY A 16 16.79 -0.74 -6.54
C GLY A 16 16.22 -0.92 -7.94
N CYS A 17 15.13 -0.22 -8.29
CA CYS A 17 14.38 -0.43 -9.54
C CYS A 17 14.11 0.84 -10.36
N GLY A 18 14.36 2.04 -9.82
CA GLY A 18 14.16 3.34 -10.50
C GLY A 18 12.71 3.72 -10.76
N LEU A 19 11.74 2.91 -10.29
CA LEU A 19 10.32 3.11 -10.50
C LEU A 19 9.73 4.20 -9.61
N ASP A 20 10.38 4.50 -8.49
CA ASP A 20 10.03 5.58 -7.55
C ASP A 20 9.93 6.94 -8.24
N SER A 21 10.81 7.20 -9.21
CA SER A 21 10.83 8.44 -10.00
C SER A 21 9.66 8.57 -11.00
N GLU A 22 9.02 7.47 -11.35
CA GLU A 22 7.91 7.42 -12.32
C GLU A 22 6.53 7.29 -11.65
N MET A 23 6.50 7.02 -10.34
CA MET A 23 5.28 6.88 -9.56
C MET A 23 4.76 8.24 -9.12
N THR A 24 3.45 8.39 -9.10
CA THR A 24 2.83 9.57 -8.52
C THR A 24 2.83 9.47 -6.99
N GLU A 25 2.80 10.62 -6.32
CA GLU A 25 2.70 10.70 -4.85
C GLU A 25 1.50 9.88 -4.32
N ALA A 26 0.37 9.91 -5.03
CA ALA A 26 -0.81 9.10 -4.69
C ALA A 26 -0.58 7.58 -4.79
N GLN A 27 0.27 7.12 -5.71
CA GLN A 27 0.65 5.71 -5.84
C GLN A 27 1.58 5.27 -4.70
N ILE A 28 2.50 6.15 -4.31
CA ILE A 28 3.41 5.93 -3.18
C ILE A 28 2.63 5.89 -1.86
N ASP A 29 1.72 6.86 -1.65
CA ASP A 29 0.85 6.93 -0.48
C ASP A 29 -0.05 5.69 -0.36
N PHE A 30 -0.61 5.23 -1.48
CA PHE A 30 -1.42 4.01 -1.50
C PHE A 30 -0.60 2.78 -1.09
N LEU A 31 0.64 2.65 -1.55
CA LEU A 31 1.50 1.54 -1.15
C LEU A 31 1.91 1.61 0.32
N ALA A 32 2.20 2.81 0.82
CA ALA A 32 2.48 3.03 2.25
C ALA A 32 1.28 2.64 3.13
N GLU A 33 0.05 2.88 2.65
CA GLU A 33 -1.18 2.45 3.33
C GLU A 33 -1.37 0.92 3.30
N MET A 34 -1.00 0.26 2.20
CA MET A 34 -1.16 -1.19 2.01
C MET A 34 -0.12 -2.04 2.77
N MET A 35 1.07 -1.50 3.00
CA MET A 35 2.18 -2.15 3.70
C MET A 35 1.80 -2.73 5.09
N PRO A 36 1.25 -1.95 6.03
CA PRO A 36 0.87 -2.46 7.35
C PRO A 36 -0.25 -3.50 7.27
N LEU A 37 -1.19 -3.35 6.34
CA LEU A 37 -2.29 -4.30 6.15
C LEU A 37 -1.79 -5.72 5.80
N ASN A 38 -0.65 -5.83 5.11
CA ASN A 38 -0.04 -7.13 4.78
C ASN A 38 0.54 -7.85 6.01
N ILE A 39 1.08 -7.12 6.99
CA ILE A 39 1.64 -7.72 8.21
C ILE A 39 0.54 -8.00 9.22
N GLU A 40 -0.35 -7.01 9.45
CA GLU A 40 -1.40 -7.11 10.46
C GLU A 40 -2.45 -8.18 10.10
N ALA A 41 -2.78 -8.35 8.81
CA ALA A 41 -3.75 -9.36 8.39
C ALA A 41 -3.28 -10.81 8.58
N ARG A 42 -1.97 -11.03 8.79
CA ARG A 42 -1.39 -12.36 9.01
C ARG A 42 -1.51 -12.84 10.45
N TYR A 43 -1.74 -11.93 11.41
CA TYR A 43 -1.79 -12.25 12.83
C TYR A 43 -3.22 -12.14 13.36
N PRO A 44 -3.82 -13.24 13.87
CA PRO A 44 -5.21 -13.26 14.34
C PRO A 44 -5.55 -12.20 15.38
N SER A 45 -4.58 -11.77 16.20
CA SER A 45 -4.73 -10.76 17.25
C SER A 45 -5.10 -9.36 16.74
N TYR A 46 -4.80 -9.05 15.48
CA TYR A 46 -5.09 -7.74 14.88
C TYR A 46 -6.37 -7.74 14.03
N LYS A 47 -6.98 -8.91 13.83
CA LYS A 47 -8.12 -9.11 12.93
C LYS A 47 -9.33 -8.27 13.32
N GLU A 48 -9.62 -8.12 14.61
CA GLU A 48 -10.76 -7.30 15.08
C GLU A 48 -10.52 -5.80 14.90
N GLN A 49 -9.28 -5.34 15.05
CA GLN A 49 -8.92 -3.93 14.86
C GLN A 49 -8.91 -3.57 13.37
N LEU A 50 -8.36 -4.47 12.54
CA LEU A 50 -8.45 -4.40 11.08
C LEU A 50 -9.90 -4.40 10.58
N ALA A 51 -10.74 -5.29 11.10
CA ALA A 51 -12.15 -5.34 10.70
C ALA A 51 -12.93 -4.06 11.06
N LYS A 52 -12.50 -3.32 12.09
CA LYS A 52 -13.07 -2.00 12.44
C LYS A 52 -12.56 -0.89 11.52
N ALA A 53 -11.34 -1.00 11.01
CA ALA A 53 -10.74 -0.04 10.08
C ALA A 53 -11.18 -0.26 8.62
N LEU A 54 -11.52 -1.50 8.26
CA LEU A 54 -11.90 -1.93 6.92
C LEU A 54 -13.42 -1.92 6.75
N SER A 55 -13.98 -0.76 6.40
CA SER A 55 -15.38 -0.69 5.97
C SER A 55 -15.57 -1.29 4.56
N PRO A 56 -16.78 -1.76 4.21
CA PRO A 56 -17.07 -2.22 2.84
C PRO A 56 -16.72 -1.18 1.76
N GLU A 57 -16.93 0.09 2.06
CA GLU A 57 -16.59 1.22 1.19
C GLU A 57 -15.07 1.33 1.00
N ARG A 58 -14.31 1.24 2.10
CA ARG A 58 -12.84 1.29 2.06
C ARG A 58 -12.24 0.09 1.32
N CYS A 59 -12.81 -1.10 1.51
CA CYS A 59 -12.44 -2.28 0.75
C CYS A 59 -12.69 -2.11 -0.76
N ARG A 60 -13.81 -1.49 -1.16
CA ARG A 60 -14.08 -1.20 -2.58
C ARG A 60 -13.09 -0.20 -3.16
N GLU A 61 -12.75 0.85 -2.42
CA GLU A 61 -11.72 1.81 -2.83
C GLU A 61 -10.34 1.14 -2.97
N MET A 62 -9.93 0.31 -2.00
CA MET A 62 -8.67 -0.44 -2.07
C MET A 62 -8.61 -1.35 -3.30
N ILE A 63 -9.70 -2.04 -3.64
CA ILE A 63 -9.77 -2.88 -4.83
C ILE A 63 -9.64 -2.04 -6.11
N SER A 64 -10.30 -0.87 -6.19
CA SER A 64 -10.17 0.03 -7.35
C SER A 64 -8.73 0.50 -7.52
N LYS A 65 -8.12 1.05 -6.46
CA LYS A 65 -6.73 1.53 -6.46
C LYS A 65 -5.73 0.43 -6.80
N THR A 66 -5.97 -0.79 -6.32
CA THR A 66 -5.16 -1.97 -6.68
C THR A 66 -5.24 -2.29 -8.17
N ASN A 67 -6.44 -2.22 -8.77
CA ASN A 67 -6.61 -2.44 -10.20
C ASN A 67 -5.97 -1.34 -11.04
N GLU A 68 -6.08 -0.08 -10.62
CA GLU A 68 -5.42 1.06 -11.26
C GLU A 68 -3.90 0.91 -11.24
N MET A 69 -3.33 0.52 -10.09
CA MET A 69 -1.90 0.24 -9.96
C MET A 69 -1.48 -0.92 -10.87
N LYS A 70 -2.23 -2.02 -10.91
CA LYS A 70 -1.95 -3.15 -11.80
C LYS A 70 -1.97 -2.74 -13.27
N LEU A 71 -2.93 -1.93 -13.69
CA LEU A 71 -3.01 -1.41 -15.06
C LEU A 71 -1.82 -0.49 -15.38
N TRP A 72 -1.38 0.33 -14.42
CA TRP A 72 -0.20 1.16 -14.58
C TRP A 72 1.06 0.30 -14.77
N ILE A 73 1.28 -0.71 -13.91
CA ILE A 73 2.42 -1.64 -14.04
C ILE A 73 2.40 -2.34 -15.40
N ASN A 74 1.25 -2.85 -15.84
CA ASN A 74 1.09 -3.51 -17.14
C ASN A 74 1.33 -2.59 -18.36
N ARG A 75 1.28 -1.27 -18.19
CA ARG A 75 1.62 -0.32 -19.27
C ARG A 75 3.10 0.03 -19.30
N LYS A 76 3.84 -0.29 -18.24
CA LYS A 76 5.28 -0.05 -18.09
C LYS A 76 6.13 -1.26 -18.53
N LEU A 77 5.58 -2.47 -18.39
CA LEU A 77 6.15 -3.74 -18.86
C LEU A 77 5.76 -4.01 -20.33
#